data_AF-A0A6L6XU41-F1
#
_entry.id   AF-A0A6L6XU41-F1
#
_cell.length_a   1.000
_cell.length_b   1.000
_cell.length_c   1.000
_cell.angle_alpha   90.00
_cell.angle_beta   90.00
_cell.angle_gamma   90.00
#
_symmetry.space_group_name_H-M   'P 1'
#
loop_
_entity.id
_entity.type
_entity.pdbx_description
1 polymer ?
#
loop_
_entity_poly.entity_id
_entity_poly.type
_entity_poly.pdbx_seq_one_letter_code
_entity_poly.pdbx_strand_id
1 'polypeptide(L)' 'MIIPLHLGALHPVEQALTLALAFGPFVVLGAVVLHRRRQDAAEDQRDR' A
#
# COMPACT_ATOMS: atom_id res chain seq x y z
N MET A 1 -23.09 22.57 13.52
CA MET A 1 -22.04 22.35 14.52
C MET A 1 -21.22 21.16 14.08
N ILE A 2 -20.01 21.38 13.56
CA ILE A 2 -19.11 20.29 13.18
C ILE A 2 -18.45 19.88 14.49
N ILE A 3 -18.91 18.79 15.11
CA ILE A 3 -18.19 18.20 16.23
C ILE A 3 -16.93 17.63 15.60
N PRO A 4 -15.72 18.15 15.90
CA PRO A 4 -14.53 17.44 15.47
C PRO A 4 -14.66 16.07 16.13
N LEU A 5 -14.80 15.01 15.34
CA LEU A 5 -14.65 13.65 15.86
C LEU A 5 -13.14 13.47 16.05
N HIS A 6 -12.59 14.13 17.07
CA HIS A 6 -11.23 13.87 17.51
C HIS A 6 -11.31 12.47 18.08
N LEU A 7 -10.96 11.49 17.24
CA LEU A 7 -10.47 10.21 17.69
C LEU A 7 -9.39 10.57 18.73
N GLY A 8 -9.73 10.54 20.02
CA GLY A 8 -8.85 10.95 21.11
C GLY A 8 -7.48 10.31 20.93
N ALA A 9 -6.42 10.89 21.51
CA ALA A 9 -5.01 10.54 21.25
C ALA A 9 -4.81 9.07 20.78
N LEU A 10 -4.83 8.88 19.46
CA LEU A 10 -4.78 7.54 18.86
C LEU A 10 -3.46 6.91 19.29
N HIS A 11 -3.49 5.74 19.90
CA HIS A 11 -2.26 5.08 20.30
C HIS A 11 -1.39 4.85 19.04
N PRO A 12 -0.05 4.99 19.09
CA PRO A 12 0.78 4.85 17.89
C PRO A 12 0.52 3.56 17.09
N VAL A 13 0.17 2.47 17.80
CA VAL A 13 -0.25 1.20 17.19
C VAL A 13 -1.53 1.34 16.37
N GLU A 14 -2.53 2.06 16.85
CA GLU A 14 -3.80 2.30 16.15
C GLU A 14 -3.59 3.15 14.89
N GLN A 15 -2.63 4.08 14.92
CA GLN A 15 -2.26 4.87 13.74
C GLN A 15 -1.60 4.01 12.68
N ALA A 16 -0.63 3.19 13.09
CA ALA A 16 0.02 2.25 12.20
C ALA A 16 -0.97 1.26 11.59
N LEU A 17 -1.91 0.75 12.40
CA LEU A 17 -2.97 -0.15 11.94
C LEU A 17 -3.90 0.55 10.95
N THR A 18 -4.34 1.77 11.25
CA THR A 18 -5.17 2.58 10.34
C THR A 18 -4.47 2.80 9.01
N LEU A 19 -3.19 3.15 9.03
CA LEU A 19 -2.38 3.34 7.83
C LEU A 19 -2.24 2.02 7.04
N ALA A 20 -1.96 0.92 7.73
CA ALA A 20 -1.85 -0.39 7.10
C ALA A 20 -3.18 -0.85 6.47
N LEU A 21 -4.32 -0.65 7.12
CA LEU A 21 -5.62 -0.99 6.52
C LEU A 21 -5.97 -0.07 5.34
N ALA A 22 -5.71 1.22 5.44
CA ALA A 22 -6.04 2.19 4.40
C ALA A 22 -5.16 2.01 3.14
N PHE A 23 -3.86 1.75 3.32
CA PHE A 23 -2.89 1.74 2.23
C PHE A 23 -2.38 0.34 1.86
N GLY A 24 -2.48 -0.64 2.75
CA GLY A 24 -1.99 -2.01 2.55
C GLY A 24 -2.41 -2.64 1.22
N PRO A 25 -3.69 -2.62 0.83
CA PRO A 25 -4.14 -3.19 -0.45
C PRO A 25 -3.43 -2.57 -1.66
N PHE A 26 -3.19 -1.26 -1.64
CA PHE A 26 -2.55 -0.53 -2.74
C PHE A 26 -1.04 -0.78 -2.77
N VAL A 27 -0.38 -0.84 -1.61
CA VAL A 27 1.04 -1.19 -1.52
C VAL A 27 1.28 -2.59 -2.04
N VAL A 28 0.44 -3.56 -1.64
CA VAL A 28 0.52 -4.94 -2.12
C VAL A 28 0.30 -4.99 -3.63
N LEU A 29 -0.74 -4.34 -4.15
CA LEU A 29 -1.02 -4.31 -5.58
C LEU A 29 0.14 -3.69 -6.36
N GLY A 30 0.67 -2.55 -5.91
CA GLY A 30 1.81 -1.88 -6.53
C GLY A 30 3.06 -2.77 -6.55
N ALA A 31 3.34 -3.47 -5.46
CA ALA A 31 4.45 -4.43 -5.39
C ALA A 31 4.29 -5.59 -6.38
N VAL A 32 3.09 -6.17 -6.48
CA VAL A 32 2.79 -7.24 -7.44
C VAL A 32 2.96 -6.75 -8.88
N VAL A 33 2.42 -5.57 -9.21
CA VAL A 33 2.55 -4.97 -10.54
C VAL A 33 4.02 -4.72 -10.87
N LEU A 34 4.80 -4.14 -9.96
CA LEU A 34 6.23 -3.94 -10.15
C LEU A 34 6.98 -5.27 -10.34
N HIS A 35 6.65 -6.29 -9.57
CA HIS A 35 7.26 -7.60 -9.69
C HIS A 35 6.98 -8.23 -11.06
N ARG A 36 5.72 -8.24 -11.50
CA ARG A 36 5.33 -8.81 -12.80
C ARG A 36 5.93 -8.00 -13.96
N ARG A 37 5.89 -6.66 -13.93
CA ARG A 37 6.55 -5.83 -14.97
C ARG A 37 8.04 -6.13 -15.13
N ARG A 38 8.73 -6.46 -14.03
CA ARG A 38 10.14 -6.86 -14.09
C ARG A 38 10.34 -8.23 -14.71
N GLN A 39 9.42 -9.16 -14.51
CA GLN A 39 9.44 -10.48 -15.15
C GLN A 39 9.24 -10.32 -16.66
N ASP A 40 8.24 -9.54 -17.08
CA ASP A 40 7.95 -9.32 -18.50
C ASP A 40 9.14 -8.66 -19.23
N ALA A 41 9.77 -7.65 -18.61
CA ALA A 41 10.95 -7.00 -19.19
C ALA A 41 12.19 -7.91 -19.27
N ALA A 42 12.28 -8.95 -18.42
CA ALA A 42 13.36 -9.93 -18.48
C ALA A 42 13.10 -11.00 -19.55
N GLU A 43 11.84 -11.34 -19.80
CA GLU A 43 11.41 -12.27 -20.85
C GLU A 43 11.63 -11.66 -22.25
N ASP A 44 11.24 -10.39 -22.45
CA ASP A 44 11.50 -9.64 -23.69
C ASP A 44 12.99 -9.56 -24.07
N GLN A 45 13.89 -9.56 -23.09
CA GLN A 45 15.35 -9.57 -23.31
C GLN A 45 15.89 -10.95 -23.66
N ARG A 46 15.17 -12.02 -23.32
CA ARG A 46 15.58 -13.40 -23.57
C ARG A 46 15.14 -13.87 -24.96
N ASP A 47 14.03 -13.32 -25.46
CA ASP A 47 13.46 -13.64 -26.76
C ASP A 47 14.00 -12.77 -27.92
N ARG A 48 14.79 -11.73 -27.61
CA ARG A 48 15.58 -10.94 -28.59
C ARG A 48 16.98 -11.49 -28.77
#